data_AF-A0A1M4UAX6-F1
#
_entry.id   AF-A0A1M4UAX6-F1
#
_cell.length_a   1.000
_cell.length_b   1.000
_cell.length_c   1.000
_cell.angle_alpha   90.00
_cell.angle_beta   90.00
_cell.angle_gamma   90.00
#
_symmetry.space_group_name_H-M   'P 1'
#
loop_
_entity.id
_entity.type
_entity.pdbx_description
1 polymer ?
#
loop_
_entity_poly.entity_id
_entity_poly.type
_entity_poly.pdbx_seq_one_letter_code
_entity_poly.pdbx_strand_id
1 'polypeptide(L)'
;MKKIFIIFAFAFSQFFNVYGQDKLDQLFDKYQEVEGVTSIKIAKPMFGMLSNLDLGDAELDQIKPLLSKINGLKVFIAEKPENAGSVNGQKLSQINRDIKSYLSNLNYSEIMTMNSNGAKIKFLSAEEKNGVLDDLLLSIDSGGEESILIKLDGRLSMDDINKIINSTETKTNPVTNTKNSFVSQNTTSYLNGESRNVGEFSGVHVSTGVIVNFKQENPTSVKVIADADKLQYIVTKVDNGVLKVYVDNKGQRNLKFKNISVNVSAPRIDNIKTSSGAIFNAITAINEKTVSVDLSSGSVVNGDFNSDHTKVDLSSGAVINSTINTKQIAVKASSGAVANLNGRVNVGSIDVSSGAVCNSEKFQFNELEAEATSGGVVTGNVAERLKATASSGGSIKYKGNPRVDANISKTSGGSLKQIN
;
A
#
# COMPACT_ATOMS: atom_id res chain seq x y z
N MET A 1 23.83 68.66 22.74
CA MET A 1 23.51 67.24 22.46
C MET A 1 22.02 66.91 22.70
N LYS A 2 21.06 67.60 22.05
CA LYS A 2 19.61 67.25 22.18
C LYS A 2 18.87 66.99 20.85
N LYS A 3 19.44 67.39 19.70
CA LYS A 3 18.82 67.16 18.37
C LYS A 3 19.18 65.82 17.71
N ILE A 4 20.24 65.14 18.16
CA ILE A 4 20.70 63.85 17.62
C ILE A 4 19.88 62.66 18.18
N PHE A 5 19.42 62.73 19.43
CA PHE A 5 18.59 61.67 20.03
C PHE A 5 17.19 61.56 19.37
N ILE A 6 16.63 62.66 18.87
CA ILE A 6 15.31 62.65 18.21
C ILE A 6 15.37 61.92 16.85
N ILE A 7 16.49 62.04 16.11
CA ILE A 7 16.68 61.34 14.84
C ILE A 7 16.86 59.84 15.07
N PHE A 8 17.57 59.42 16.12
CA PHE A 8 17.70 57.99 16.47
C PHE A 8 16.38 57.39 16.96
N ALA A 9 15.55 58.14 17.69
CA ALA A 9 14.22 57.69 18.10
C ALA A 9 13.27 57.50 16.90
N PHE A 10 13.37 58.34 15.86
CA PHE A 10 12.60 58.19 14.62
C PHE A 10 13.15 57.09 13.69
N ALA A 11 14.45 56.83 13.71
CA ALA A 11 15.04 55.72 12.95
C ALA A 11 14.64 54.34 13.52
N PHE A 12 14.44 54.23 14.84
CA PHE A 12 14.03 52.97 15.48
C PHE A 12 12.50 52.77 15.54
N SER A 13 11.68 53.82 15.43
CA SER A 13 10.22 53.67 15.36
C SER A 13 9.72 53.08 14.03
N GLN A 14 10.54 53.12 12.97
CA GLN A 14 10.22 52.50 11.67
C GLN A 14 10.36 50.97 11.66
N PHE A 15 11.04 50.37 12.64
CA PHE A 15 11.21 48.90 12.72
C PHE A 15 10.11 48.18 13.52
N PHE A 16 9.14 48.90 14.09
CA PHE A 16 7.97 48.33 14.77
C PHE A 16 6.69 48.31 13.93
N ASN A 17 6.82 48.34 12.59
CA ASN A 17 5.73 48.02 11.67
C ASN A 17 5.84 46.58 11.13
N VAL A 18 6.00 45.59 12.01
CA VAL A 18 5.64 44.19 11.73
C VAL A 18 4.16 43.98 12.09
N TYR A 19 3.30 44.83 11.53
CA TYR A 19 1.85 44.63 11.54
C TYR A 19 1.48 43.78 10.32
N GLY A 20 0.98 42.57 10.56
CA GLY A 20 0.41 41.72 9.51
C GLY A 20 1.19 40.45 9.14
N GLN A 21 2.13 39.97 9.96
CA GLN A 21 2.55 38.57 9.83
C GLN A 21 1.38 37.68 10.29
N ASP A 22 0.89 36.82 9.40
CA ASP A 22 -0.23 35.92 9.68
C ASP A 22 0.07 35.09 10.94
N LYS A 23 -0.90 34.93 11.85
CA LYS A 23 -0.75 34.05 13.03
C LYS A 23 -0.42 32.63 12.62
N LEU A 24 -0.89 32.22 11.45
CA LEU A 24 -0.55 30.96 10.82
C LEU A 24 0.94 30.90 10.44
N ASP A 25 1.49 31.94 9.83
CA ASP A 25 2.92 31.99 9.47
C ASP A 25 3.82 31.89 10.71
N GLN A 26 3.42 32.48 11.83
CA GLN A 26 4.12 32.31 13.11
C GLN A 26 4.10 30.87 13.62
N LEU A 27 3.04 30.10 13.36
CA LEU A 27 2.96 28.67 13.69
C LEU A 27 3.94 27.84 12.85
N PHE A 28 4.01 28.10 11.54
CA PHE A 28 5.00 27.50 10.65
C PHE A 28 6.42 27.82 11.14
N ASP A 29 6.73 29.10 11.34
CA ASP A 29 8.07 29.55 11.70
C ASP A 29 8.51 29.05 13.11
N LYS A 30 7.57 28.88 14.06
CA LYS A 30 7.80 28.36 15.43
C LYS A 30 8.14 26.86 15.48
N TYR A 31 7.59 26.05 14.57
CA TYR A 31 7.66 24.59 14.66
C TYR A 31 8.41 23.90 13.52
N GLN A 32 8.90 24.63 12.52
CA GLN A 32 9.67 24.09 11.39
C GLN A 32 10.93 23.29 11.77
N GLU A 33 11.50 23.49 12.97
CA GLU A 33 12.72 22.80 13.43
C GLU A 33 12.44 21.68 14.47
N VAL A 34 11.18 21.31 14.70
CA VAL A 34 10.84 20.27 15.68
C VAL A 34 10.90 18.87 15.07
N GLU A 35 11.57 17.95 15.76
CA GLU A 35 11.61 16.52 15.42
C GLU A 35 10.18 15.92 15.35
N GLY A 36 9.83 15.25 14.25
CA GLY A 36 8.47 14.80 13.94
C GLY A 36 7.58 15.85 13.25
N VAL A 37 8.15 16.99 12.83
CA VAL A 37 7.49 18.00 11.99
C VAL A 37 8.20 18.12 10.64
N THR A 38 7.41 18.16 9.56
CA THR A 38 7.90 18.52 8.22
C THR A 38 7.34 19.87 7.84
N SER A 39 8.21 20.81 7.45
CA SER A 39 7.83 22.14 6.98
C SER A 39 8.47 22.42 5.62
N ILE A 40 7.65 22.77 4.62
CA ILE A 40 8.09 23.12 3.26
C ILE A 40 7.56 24.52 2.94
N LYS A 41 8.43 25.42 2.48
CA LYS A 41 8.10 26.81 2.15
C LYS A 41 8.59 27.14 0.74
N ILE A 42 7.67 27.21 -0.22
CA ILE A 42 7.93 27.61 -1.60
C ILE A 42 7.53 29.07 -1.77
N ALA A 43 8.47 29.91 -2.22
CA ALA A 43 8.25 31.34 -2.43
C ALA A 43 7.98 31.68 -3.91
N LYS A 44 7.33 32.84 -4.15
CA LYS A 44 6.98 33.39 -5.47
C LYS A 44 8.03 33.21 -6.59
N PRO A 45 9.35 33.41 -6.37
CA PRO A 45 10.33 33.24 -7.45
C PRO A 45 10.34 31.83 -8.05
N MET A 46 10.07 30.79 -7.26
CA MET A 46 10.00 29.41 -7.75
C MET A 46 8.74 29.19 -8.60
N PHE A 47 7.59 29.76 -8.22
CA PHE A 47 6.38 29.73 -9.04
C PHE A 47 6.55 30.50 -10.37
N GLY A 48 7.23 31.64 -10.33
CA GLY A 48 7.61 32.38 -11.54
C GLY A 48 8.53 31.59 -12.46
N MET A 49 9.49 30.84 -11.91
CA MET A 49 10.35 29.94 -12.68
C MET A 49 9.54 28.78 -13.30
N LEU A 50 8.69 28.11 -12.52
CA LEU A 50 7.81 27.03 -13.01
C LEU A 50 6.84 27.49 -14.10
N SER A 51 6.28 28.71 -13.98
CA SER A 51 5.41 29.31 -15.00
C SER A 51 6.12 29.59 -16.33
N ASN A 52 7.45 29.70 -16.33
CA ASN A 52 8.27 30.02 -17.49
C ASN A 52 9.00 28.78 -18.06
N LEU A 53 8.86 27.61 -17.44
CA LEU A 53 9.38 26.36 -17.98
C LEU A 53 8.43 25.83 -19.06
N ASP A 54 8.97 25.64 -20.26
CA ASP A 54 8.26 24.97 -21.33
C ASP A 54 8.71 23.50 -21.41
N LEU A 55 7.82 22.60 -20.97
CA LEU A 55 8.08 21.16 -20.87
C LEU A 55 7.34 20.34 -21.94
N GLY A 56 6.62 20.99 -22.86
CA GLY A 56 5.83 20.32 -23.90
C GLY A 56 4.65 19.51 -23.38
N ASP A 57 4.14 19.86 -22.19
CA ASP A 57 3.10 19.13 -21.47
C ASP A 57 1.79 19.93 -21.47
N ALA A 58 0.76 19.35 -22.10
CA ALA A 58 -0.58 19.94 -22.25
C ALA A 58 -1.35 20.05 -20.91
N GLU A 59 -0.92 19.36 -19.86
CA GLU A 59 -1.47 19.47 -18.51
C GLU A 59 -0.83 20.67 -17.79
N LEU A 60 0.49 20.86 -17.95
CA LEU A 60 1.21 22.01 -17.40
C LEU A 60 0.69 23.34 -17.98
N ASP A 61 0.40 23.37 -19.28
CA ASP A 61 -0.14 24.56 -19.96
C ASP A 61 -1.48 25.04 -19.38
N GLN A 62 -2.31 24.13 -18.86
CA GLN A 62 -3.58 24.47 -18.22
C GLN A 62 -3.40 25.11 -16.84
N ILE A 63 -2.31 24.76 -16.12
CA ILE A 63 -2.01 25.28 -14.78
C ILE A 63 -1.00 26.43 -14.76
N LYS A 64 -0.24 26.69 -15.84
CA LYS A 64 0.64 27.89 -15.99
C LYS A 64 -0.08 29.20 -15.60
N PRO A 65 -1.34 29.49 -16.00
CA PRO A 65 -2.07 30.67 -15.55
C PRO A 65 -2.31 30.73 -14.03
N LEU A 66 -2.45 29.59 -13.37
CA LEU A 66 -2.62 29.48 -11.91
C LEU A 66 -1.30 29.70 -11.18
N LEU A 67 -0.19 29.15 -11.69
CA LEU A 67 1.16 29.35 -11.14
C LEU A 67 1.52 30.84 -11.06
N SER A 68 1.07 31.65 -12.03
CA SER A 68 1.27 33.11 -12.03
C SER A 68 0.56 33.86 -10.88
N LYS A 69 -0.51 33.27 -10.32
CA LYS A 69 -1.36 33.85 -9.24
C LYS A 69 -0.91 33.44 -7.84
N ILE A 70 -0.01 32.46 -7.73
CA ILE A 70 0.49 31.94 -6.45
C ILE A 70 1.72 32.76 -6.02
N ASN A 71 1.62 33.37 -4.84
CA ASN A 71 2.72 34.07 -4.18
C ASN A 71 3.56 33.15 -3.28
N GLY A 72 2.99 32.03 -2.83
CA GLY A 72 3.70 31.06 -2.01
C GLY A 72 2.88 29.80 -1.73
N LEU A 73 3.58 28.73 -1.33
CA LEU A 73 2.97 27.51 -0.79
C LEU A 73 3.73 27.15 0.48
N LYS A 74 2.99 26.89 1.56
CA LYS A 74 3.54 26.42 2.83
C LYS A 74 2.86 25.10 3.18
N VAL A 75 3.62 24.03 3.36
CA VAL A 75 3.13 22.71 3.78
C VAL A 75 3.70 22.40 5.16
N PHE A 76 2.85 22.01 6.09
CA PHE A 76 3.21 21.64 7.45
C PHE A 76 2.56 20.30 7.79
N ILE A 77 3.35 19.33 8.20
CA ILE A 77 2.90 17.99 8.60
C ILE A 77 3.44 17.76 10.00
N ALA A 78 2.55 17.47 10.96
CA ALA A 78 2.91 17.05 12.30
C ALA A 78 2.51 15.60 12.51
N GLU A 79 3.51 14.75 12.77
CA GLU A 79 3.30 13.36 13.16
C GLU A 79 2.66 13.29 14.56
N LYS A 80 1.91 12.21 14.81
CA LYS A 80 1.48 11.86 16.17
C LYS A 80 2.59 11.04 16.85
N PRO A 81 2.83 11.24 18.15
CA PRO A 81 3.90 10.50 18.82
C PRO A 81 3.55 9.04 19.09
N GLU A 82 4.50 8.16 18.80
CA GLU A 82 4.45 6.73 19.14
C GLU A 82 4.24 6.50 20.64
N ASN A 83 4.83 7.36 21.50
CA ASN A 83 4.66 7.33 22.94
C ASN A 83 4.41 8.73 23.51
N ALA A 84 3.15 9.00 23.86
CA ALA A 84 2.68 10.28 24.43
C ALA A 84 3.32 10.63 25.80
N GLY A 85 3.92 9.67 26.50
CA GLY A 85 4.63 9.89 27.77
C GLY A 85 6.06 10.42 27.60
N SER A 86 6.62 10.41 26.39
CA SER A 86 7.97 10.92 26.11
C SER A 86 8.01 12.44 25.99
N VAL A 87 9.18 13.06 26.19
CA VAL A 87 9.36 14.52 26.04
C VAL A 87 9.01 15.01 24.63
N ASN A 88 9.44 14.26 23.60
CA ASN A 88 9.03 14.54 22.21
C ASN A 88 7.54 14.29 21.99
N GLY A 89 6.97 13.26 22.64
CA GLY A 89 5.53 13.00 22.58
C GLY A 89 4.66 14.08 23.18
N GLN A 90 5.09 14.70 24.29
CA GLN A 90 4.41 15.85 24.86
C GLN A 90 4.50 17.07 23.94
N LYS A 91 5.65 17.31 23.28
CA LYS A 91 5.82 18.38 22.28
C LYS A 91 4.92 18.17 21.07
N LEU A 92 4.91 16.99 20.43
CA LEU A 92 4.06 16.70 19.28
C LEU A 92 2.56 16.76 19.65
N SER A 93 2.19 16.30 20.85
CA SER A 93 0.82 16.45 21.37
C SER A 93 0.44 17.90 21.66
N GLN A 94 1.41 18.77 21.96
CA GLN A 94 1.19 20.21 22.07
C GLN A 94 1.04 20.85 20.70
N ILE A 95 1.92 20.55 19.74
CA ILE A 95 1.86 21.06 18.36
C ILE A 95 0.50 20.75 17.72
N ASN A 96 0.02 19.51 17.83
CA ASN A 96 -1.28 19.10 17.32
C ASN A 96 -2.46 19.86 17.99
N ARG A 97 -2.34 20.25 19.27
CA ARG A 97 -3.35 21.09 19.96
C ARG A 97 -3.25 22.55 19.54
N ASP A 98 -2.04 23.08 19.40
CA ASP A 98 -1.77 24.44 18.93
C ASP A 98 -2.36 24.61 17.52
N ILE A 99 -2.09 23.71 16.56
CA ILE A 99 -2.68 23.74 15.20
C ILE A 99 -4.21 23.85 15.25
N LYS A 100 -4.88 22.96 16.01
CA LYS A 100 -6.35 22.96 16.14
C LYS A 100 -6.86 24.25 16.79
N SER A 101 -6.12 24.81 17.74
CA SER A 101 -6.42 26.11 18.36
C SER A 101 -6.26 27.27 17.37
N TYR A 102 -5.16 27.33 16.62
CA TYR A 102 -4.94 28.36 15.61
C TYR A 102 -6.03 28.33 14.54
N LEU A 103 -6.29 27.16 13.95
CA LEU A 103 -7.36 26.96 12.95
C LEU A 103 -8.74 27.41 13.44
N SER A 104 -9.05 27.22 14.73
CA SER A 104 -10.33 27.63 15.32
C SER A 104 -10.40 29.14 15.65
N ASN A 105 -9.26 29.83 15.67
CA ASN A 105 -9.12 31.25 16.02
C ASN A 105 -8.63 32.13 14.84
N LEU A 106 -8.55 31.55 13.63
CA LEU A 106 -8.29 32.28 12.40
C LEU A 106 -9.60 32.90 11.88
N ASN A 107 -9.52 34.11 11.33
CA ASN A 107 -10.63 34.76 10.64
C ASN A 107 -10.82 34.19 9.23
N TYR A 108 -10.87 32.86 9.09
CA TYR A 108 -11.03 32.18 7.81
C TYR A 108 -12.45 31.59 7.71
N SER A 109 -13.11 31.80 6.57
CA SER A 109 -14.40 31.18 6.26
C SER A 109 -14.20 29.74 5.81
N GLU A 110 -14.98 28.80 6.37
CA GLU A 110 -15.01 27.41 5.91
C GLU A 110 -15.85 27.30 4.64
N ILE A 111 -15.22 26.92 3.54
CA ILE A 111 -15.82 26.82 2.21
C ILE A 111 -16.36 25.41 1.96
N MET A 112 -15.59 24.41 2.39
CA MET A 112 -15.93 23.00 2.21
C MET A 112 -15.30 22.17 3.34
N THR A 113 -16.10 21.28 3.93
CA THR A 113 -15.60 20.15 4.73
C THR A 113 -15.97 18.85 4.03
N MET A 114 -15.01 17.93 3.96
CA MET A 114 -15.19 16.57 3.48
C MET A 114 -14.69 15.58 4.54
N ASN A 115 -15.33 14.42 4.66
CA ASN A 115 -14.88 13.32 5.52
C ASN A 115 -14.69 12.08 4.64
N SER A 116 -13.49 11.51 4.67
CA SER A 116 -13.12 10.35 3.84
C SER A 116 -12.18 9.44 4.63
N ASN A 117 -12.56 8.17 4.79
CA ASN A 117 -11.76 7.13 5.46
C ASN A 117 -11.24 7.53 6.86
N GLY A 118 -12.04 8.28 7.63
CA GLY A 118 -11.67 8.78 8.97
C GLY A 118 -10.83 10.06 8.97
N ALA A 119 -10.35 10.52 7.81
CA ALA A 119 -9.70 11.81 7.66
C ALA A 119 -10.72 12.93 7.42
N LYS A 120 -10.65 13.98 8.22
CA LYS A 120 -11.47 15.19 8.07
C LYS A 120 -10.68 16.25 7.31
N ILE A 121 -11.14 16.58 6.12
CA ILE A 121 -10.54 17.56 5.21
C ILE A 121 -11.36 18.86 5.26
N LYS A 122 -10.69 20.00 5.37
CA LYS A 122 -11.29 21.34 5.37
C LYS A 122 -10.61 22.26 4.37
N PHE A 123 -11.40 23.02 3.64
CA PHE A 123 -10.97 24.16 2.81
C PHE A 123 -11.46 25.46 3.45
N LEU A 124 -10.55 26.39 3.66
CA LEU A 124 -10.69 27.63 4.41
C LEU A 124 -10.10 28.80 3.60
N SER A 125 -10.63 30.01 3.70
CA SER A 125 -10.07 31.22 3.05
C SER A 125 -10.15 32.45 3.94
N ALA A 126 -9.16 33.35 3.87
CA ALA A 126 -9.06 34.52 4.75
C ALA A 126 -10.11 35.60 4.44
N GLU A 127 -10.40 35.84 3.16
CA GLU A 127 -11.51 36.69 2.72
C GLU A 127 -12.20 36.09 1.48
N GLU A 128 -13.51 36.36 1.36
CA GLU A 128 -14.25 36.23 0.10
C GLU A 128 -14.76 37.63 -0.29
N LYS A 129 -14.23 38.19 -1.38
CA LYS A 129 -14.74 39.44 -1.97
C LYS A 129 -14.98 39.22 -3.45
N ASN A 130 -16.24 39.37 -3.87
CA ASN A 130 -16.67 39.26 -5.27
C ASN A 130 -16.24 37.94 -5.96
N GLY A 131 -16.28 36.81 -5.25
CA GLY A 131 -15.90 35.50 -5.81
C GLY A 131 -14.39 35.28 -5.99
N VAL A 132 -13.56 36.16 -5.43
CA VAL A 132 -12.11 35.97 -5.28
C VAL A 132 -11.82 35.61 -3.83
N LEU A 133 -11.08 34.52 -3.65
CA LEU A 133 -10.49 34.08 -2.40
C LEU A 133 -9.07 34.62 -2.28
N ASP A 134 -8.79 35.25 -1.14
CA ASP A 134 -7.42 35.59 -0.73
C ASP A 134 -6.94 34.57 0.30
N ASP A 135 -5.80 33.93 0.00
CA ASP A 135 -5.13 32.84 0.75
C ASP A 135 -6.00 31.60 1.03
N LEU A 136 -5.78 30.52 0.26
CA LEU A 136 -6.46 29.24 0.45
C LEU A 136 -5.72 28.36 1.47
N LEU A 137 -6.43 27.86 2.47
CA LEU A 137 -5.91 26.99 3.51
C LEU A 137 -6.63 25.65 3.51
N LEU A 138 -5.86 24.58 3.32
CA LEU A 138 -6.30 23.19 3.37
C LEU A 138 -5.80 22.54 4.66
N SER A 139 -6.71 22.03 5.49
CA SER A 139 -6.40 21.29 6.71
C SER A 139 -6.91 19.86 6.60
N ILE A 140 -6.08 18.88 6.98
CA ILE A 140 -6.44 17.46 7.02
C ILE A 140 -6.09 16.91 8.41
N ASP A 141 -7.09 16.41 9.12
CA ASP A 141 -6.96 15.71 10.41
C ASP A 141 -7.22 14.23 10.15
N SER A 142 -6.15 13.43 10.02
CA SER A 142 -6.19 12.03 9.57
C SER A 142 -6.60 11.05 10.68
N GLY A 143 -7.71 11.36 11.38
CA GLY A 143 -8.29 10.48 12.41
C GLY A 143 -7.40 10.20 13.63
N GLY A 144 -6.28 10.90 13.76
CA GLY A 144 -5.26 10.63 14.77
C GLY A 144 -4.10 9.75 14.30
N GLU A 145 -3.71 9.79 13.03
CA GLU A 145 -2.35 9.43 12.57
C GLU A 145 -1.46 10.67 12.46
N GLU A 146 -1.90 11.68 11.69
CA GLU A 146 -1.14 12.90 11.36
C GLU A 146 -2.07 14.12 11.24
N SER A 147 -1.52 15.32 11.44
CA SER A 147 -2.16 16.59 11.05
C SER A 147 -1.40 17.23 9.89
N ILE A 148 -2.08 17.46 8.77
CA ILE A 148 -1.51 18.14 7.59
C ILE A 148 -2.18 19.51 7.42
N LEU A 149 -1.39 20.52 7.10
CA LEU A 149 -1.81 21.89 6.90
C LEU A 149 -1.09 22.49 5.69
N ILE A 150 -1.83 22.92 4.67
CA ILE A 150 -1.31 23.45 3.42
C ILE A 150 -1.89 24.85 3.20
N LYS A 151 -1.06 25.88 3.27
CA LYS A 151 -1.41 27.27 2.95
C LYS A 151 -0.92 27.60 1.54
N LEU A 152 -1.80 28.08 0.69
CA LEU A 152 -1.51 28.58 -0.64
C LEU A 152 -1.70 30.09 -0.64
N ASP A 153 -0.60 30.83 -0.47
CA ASP A 153 -0.59 32.30 -0.46
C ASP A 153 -0.86 32.80 -1.89
N GLY A 154 -1.96 33.51 -2.13
CA GLY A 154 -2.39 33.85 -3.49
C GLY A 154 -3.82 34.37 -3.60
N ARG A 155 -4.16 34.86 -4.80
CA ARG A 155 -5.52 35.37 -5.12
C ARG A 155 -6.15 34.47 -6.17
N LEU A 156 -7.16 33.69 -5.79
CA LEU A 156 -7.77 32.67 -6.63
C LEU A 156 -9.27 32.96 -6.79
N SER A 157 -9.73 33.05 -8.03
CA SER A 157 -11.17 33.11 -8.32
C SER A 157 -11.82 31.73 -8.15
N MET A 158 -13.14 31.68 -7.98
CA MET A 158 -13.88 30.42 -8.05
C MET A 158 -13.65 29.66 -9.37
N ASP A 159 -13.38 30.34 -10.49
CA ASP A 159 -12.99 29.69 -11.75
C ASP A 159 -11.59 29.07 -11.70
N ASP A 160 -10.65 29.67 -10.96
CA ASP A 160 -9.32 29.09 -10.74
C ASP A 160 -9.40 27.84 -9.86
N ILE A 161 -10.25 27.86 -8.85
CA ILE A 161 -10.52 26.72 -7.96
C ILE A 161 -11.25 25.62 -8.73
N ASN A 162 -12.25 25.97 -9.54
CA ASN A 162 -12.89 25.04 -10.47
C ASN A 162 -11.89 24.45 -11.46
N LYS A 163 -10.85 25.16 -11.90
CA LYS A 163 -9.77 24.56 -12.71
C LYS A 163 -8.87 23.63 -11.90
N ILE A 164 -8.62 23.90 -10.62
CA ILE A 164 -7.87 22.98 -9.74
C ILE A 164 -8.69 21.69 -9.49
N ILE A 165 -10.02 21.79 -9.40
CA ILE A 165 -10.94 20.66 -9.16
C ILE A 165 -11.31 19.92 -10.46
N ASN A 166 -11.39 20.61 -11.59
CA ASN A 166 -11.83 20.06 -12.89
C ASN A 166 -10.67 19.74 -13.85
N SER A 167 -9.42 20.13 -13.56
CA SER A 167 -8.25 19.47 -14.17
C SER A 167 -8.16 18.00 -13.75
N THR A 168 -8.91 17.60 -12.72
CA THR A 168 -9.15 16.21 -12.33
C THR A 168 -10.46 15.58 -12.86
N GLU A 169 -11.42 16.34 -13.42
CA GLU A 169 -12.68 15.80 -13.99
C GLU A 169 -13.36 16.79 -14.98
N THR A 170 -13.84 16.45 -16.19
CA THR A 170 -13.61 15.34 -17.16
C THR A 170 -14.05 15.85 -18.56
N LYS A 171 -13.69 15.16 -19.67
CA LYS A 171 -14.62 14.93 -20.83
C LYS A 171 -14.19 13.90 -21.90
N THR A 172 -13.78 12.70 -21.46
CA THR A 172 -14.05 11.43 -22.17
C THR A 172 -14.25 10.37 -21.08
N ASN A 173 -15.50 9.95 -20.85
CA ASN A 173 -15.92 9.42 -19.55
C ASN A 173 -16.15 7.89 -19.54
N PRO A 174 -16.00 7.19 -18.39
CA PRO A 174 -15.38 7.61 -17.12
C PRO A 174 -14.30 6.65 -16.57
N VAL A 175 -13.79 6.98 -15.36
CA VAL A 175 -12.89 6.20 -14.47
C VAL A 175 -11.39 6.35 -14.70
N THR A 176 -10.91 7.59 -14.64
CA THR A 176 -9.49 7.89 -14.35
C THR A 176 -9.39 8.95 -13.25
N ASN A 177 -9.36 8.52 -11.98
CA ASN A 177 -9.18 9.45 -10.85
C ASN A 177 -7.69 9.74 -10.63
N THR A 178 -7.19 10.82 -11.23
CA THR A 178 -5.89 11.41 -10.94
C THR A 178 -5.90 12.08 -9.56
N LYS A 179 -5.05 11.64 -8.63
CA LYS A 179 -4.78 12.35 -7.37
C LYS A 179 -3.47 13.11 -7.51
N ASN A 180 -3.56 14.44 -7.51
CA ASN A 180 -2.41 15.30 -7.74
C ASN A 180 -1.34 15.21 -6.64
N SER A 181 -0.10 15.11 -7.08
CA SER A 181 1.12 15.08 -6.27
C SER A 181 1.59 16.49 -5.89
N PHE A 182 1.64 16.80 -4.58
CA PHE A 182 2.27 18.03 -4.07
C PHE A 182 3.06 17.79 -2.76
N VAL A 183 3.94 16.79 -2.74
CA VAL A 183 5.10 16.76 -1.82
C VAL A 183 6.29 16.21 -2.60
N SER A 184 7.28 17.06 -2.88
CA SER A 184 8.54 16.65 -3.51
C SER A 184 9.69 16.71 -2.50
N GLN A 185 10.24 15.52 -2.25
CA GLN A 185 11.56 15.24 -1.66
C GLN A 185 11.74 15.42 -0.14
N ASN A 186 12.29 14.36 0.45
CA ASN A 186 12.81 14.21 1.81
C ASN A 186 11.79 14.15 2.97
N THR A 187 10.83 13.22 2.87
CA THR A 187 10.31 12.54 4.06
C THR A 187 10.20 11.03 3.90
N THR A 188 10.28 10.39 5.06
CA THR A 188 10.47 8.99 5.44
C THR A 188 9.61 7.93 4.71
N SER A 189 10.15 6.72 4.64
CA SER A 189 9.73 5.59 3.78
C SER A 189 8.40 4.89 4.15
N TYR A 190 7.55 5.51 4.97
CA TYR A 190 6.33 4.87 5.48
C TYR A 190 5.03 5.44 4.87
N LEU A 191 5.09 6.65 4.30
CA LEU A 191 3.95 7.25 3.57
C LEU A 191 4.05 7.08 2.05
N ASN A 192 5.27 6.97 1.54
CA ASN A 192 5.65 6.96 0.11
C ASN A 192 5.23 5.68 -0.62
N GLY A 193 3.93 5.54 -0.87
CA GLY A 193 3.42 4.59 -1.86
C GLY A 193 2.58 5.28 -2.92
N GLU A 194 2.94 5.09 -4.18
CA GLU A 194 2.20 5.62 -5.33
C GLU A 194 0.86 4.88 -5.46
N SER A 195 -0.25 5.60 -5.42
CA SER A 195 -1.57 5.02 -5.63
C SER A 195 -1.76 4.72 -7.11
N ARG A 196 -2.15 3.48 -7.43
CA ARG A 196 -2.37 3.01 -8.80
C ARG A 196 -3.86 2.85 -9.03
N ASN A 197 -4.41 3.65 -9.95
CA ASN A 197 -5.78 3.42 -10.43
C ASN A 197 -5.78 2.18 -11.32
N VAL A 198 -6.54 1.15 -10.94
CA VAL A 198 -6.70 -0.11 -11.66
C VAL A 198 -8.17 -0.47 -11.70
N GLY A 199 -8.59 -1.23 -12.72
CA GLY A 199 -9.94 -1.79 -12.77
C GLY A 199 -10.19 -2.82 -11.67
N GLU A 200 -11.42 -3.32 -11.58
CA GLU A 200 -11.75 -4.42 -10.67
C GLU A 200 -11.07 -5.74 -11.11
N PHE A 201 -10.71 -6.57 -10.13
CA PHE A 201 -10.10 -7.87 -10.35
C PHE A 201 -10.57 -8.86 -9.28
N SER A 202 -10.61 -10.15 -9.64
CA SER A 202 -10.73 -11.28 -8.68
C SER A 202 -9.51 -12.19 -8.72
N GLY A 203 -8.56 -11.94 -9.62
CA GLY A 203 -7.27 -12.62 -9.65
C GLY A 203 -6.09 -11.67 -9.45
N VAL A 204 -4.96 -12.22 -9.02
CA VAL A 204 -3.66 -11.52 -8.93
C VAL A 204 -2.55 -12.39 -9.52
N HIS A 205 -1.61 -11.76 -10.23
CA HIS A 205 -0.38 -12.40 -10.67
C HIS A 205 0.82 -11.53 -10.28
N VAL A 206 1.59 -12.01 -9.30
CA VAL A 206 2.79 -11.33 -8.79
C VAL A 206 4.05 -12.00 -9.35
N SER A 207 5.00 -11.22 -9.88
CA SER A 207 6.27 -11.79 -10.35
C SER A 207 7.48 -10.86 -10.16
N THR A 208 8.67 -11.38 -10.45
CA THR A 208 9.93 -10.63 -10.51
C THR A 208 10.32 -9.99 -9.16
N GLY A 209 10.30 -10.78 -8.09
CA GLY A 209 10.76 -10.36 -6.76
C GLY A 209 9.89 -9.30 -6.05
N VAL A 210 8.70 -8.98 -6.56
CA VAL A 210 7.77 -8.06 -5.89
C VAL A 210 7.13 -8.73 -4.69
N ILE A 211 7.02 -7.99 -3.58
CA ILE A 211 6.22 -8.38 -2.41
C ILE A 211 4.85 -7.72 -2.54
N VAL A 212 3.77 -8.50 -2.44
CA VAL A 212 2.39 -8.00 -2.36
C VAL A 212 1.82 -8.32 -0.99
N ASN A 213 1.24 -7.31 -0.33
CA ASN A 213 0.46 -7.50 0.89
C ASN A 213 -1.02 -7.25 0.56
N PHE A 214 -1.81 -8.31 0.57
CA PHE A 214 -3.21 -8.29 0.18
C PHE A 214 -4.14 -8.29 1.40
N LYS A 215 -5.24 -7.52 1.31
CA LYS A 215 -6.32 -7.52 2.29
C LYS A 215 -7.67 -7.62 1.59
N GLN A 216 -8.52 -8.55 2.01
CA GLN A 216 -9.84 -8.72 1.41
C GLN A 216 -10.80 -7.67 1.99
N GLU A 217 -10.95 -6.54 1.31
CA GLU A 217 -11.82 -5.44 1.76
C GLU A 217 -12.28 -4.53 0.61
N ASN A 218 -13.26 -3.68 0.91
CA ASN A 218 -13.70 -2.59 0.04
C ASN A 218 -13.09 -1.25 0.49
N PRO A 219 -12.76 -0.34 -0.44
CA PRO A 219 -12.80 -0.49 -1.89
C PRO A 219 -11.56 -1.22 -2.44
N THR A 220 -11.60 -1.57 -3.72
CA THR A 220 -10.40 -1.98 -4.47
C THR A 220 -9.35 -0.86 -4.46
N SER A 221 -8.11 -1.19 -4.11
CA SER A 221 -7.01 -0.21 -4.02
C SER A 221 -5.66 -0.89 -4.28
N VAL A 222 -4.73 -0.17 -4.90
CA VAL A 222 -3.34 -0.60 -5.11
C VAL A 222 -2.41 0.56 -4.77
N LYS A 223 -1.47 0.33 -3.83
CA LYS A 223 -0.47 1.31 -3.39
C LYS A 223 0.94 0.71 -3.48
N VAL A 224 1.77 1.25 -4.37
CA VAL A 224 3.13 0.75 -4.68
C VAL A 224 4.18 1.52 -3.88
N ILE A 225 4.85 0.85 -2.94
CA ILE A 225 5.91 1.37 -2.07
C ILE A 225 7.27 0.87 -2.58
N ALA A 226 8.09 1.76 -3.12
CA ALA A 226 9.44 1.45 -3.60
C ALA A 226 10.32 2.71 -3.65
N ASP A 227 11.58 2.55 -4.07
CA ASP A 227 12.49 3.66 -4.36
C ASP A 227 11.84 4.62 -5.39
N ALA A 228 11.78 5.92 -5.09
CA ALA A 228 10.98 6.89 -5.85
C ALA A 228 11.38 7.01 -7.33
N ASP A 229 12.67 6.89 -7.63
CA ASP A 229 13.25 6.89 -8.99
C ASP A 229 12.88 5.63 -9.80
N LYS A 230 12.37 4.58 -9.13
CA LYS A 230 12.14 3.25 -9.70
C LYS A 230 10.67 2.82 -9.68
N LEU A 231 9.77 3.62 -9.12
CA LEU A 231 8.32 3.39 -9.15
C LEU A 231 7.82 3.11 -10.58
N GLN A 232 8.36 3.81 -11.57
CA GLN A 232 8.09 3.65 -13.00
C GLN A 232 8.41 2.26 -13.59
N TYR A 233 9.19 1.43 -12.90
CA TYR A 233 9.53 0.07 -13.31
C TYR A 233 8.59 -0.98 -12.73
N ILE A 234 7.71 -0.60 -11.78
CA ILE A 234 6.74 -1.51 -11.17
C ILE A 234 5.42 -1.38 -11.93
N VAL A 235 5.15 -2.37 -12.78
CA VAL A 235 3.92 -2.44 -13.55
C VAL A 235 2.81 -3.00 -12.67
N THR A 236 1.72 -2.25 -12.58
CA THR A 236 0.44 -2.68 -12.00
C THR A 236 -0.64 -2.46 -13.05
N LYS A 237 -1.21 -3.54 -13.58
CA LYS A 237 -2.30 -3.47 -14.58
C LYS A 237 -3.27 -4.63 -14.43
N VAL A 238 -4.54 -4.38 -14.64
CA VAL A 238 -5.55 -5.46 -14.72
C VAL A 238 -5.69 -5.88 -16.18
N ASP A 239 -5.68 -7.19 -16.41
CA ASP A 239 -5.86 -7.82 -17.71
C ASP A 239 -6.71 -9.08 -17.52
N ASN A 240 -7.86 -9.14 -18.20
CA ASN A 240 -8.88 -10.18 -18.03
C ASN A 240 -9.26 -10.49 -16.56
N GLY A 241 -9.48 -9.45 -15.76
CA GLY A 241 -9.86 -9.59 -14.34
C GLY A 241 -8.74 -10.03 -13.41
N VAL A 242 -7.48 -10.06 -13.88
CA VAL A 242 -6.30 -10.40 -13.10
C VAL A 242 -5.37 -9.19 -12.97
N LEU A 243 -5.11 -8.75 -11.74
CA LEU A 243 -4.10 -7.72 -11.43
C LEU A 243 -2.69 -8.31 -11.59
N LYS A 244 -1.97 -7.88 -12.62
CA LYS A 244 -0.57 -8.20 -12.86
C LYS A 244 0.32 -7.19 -12.14
N VAL A 245 1.19 -7.66 -11.25
CA VAL A 245 2.14 -6.87 -10.46
C VAL A 245 3.55 -7.41 -10.68
N TYR A 246 4.41 -6.67 -11.37
CA TYR A 246 5.77 -7.13 -11.70
C TYR A 246 6.74 -5.98 -11.97
N VAL A 247 8.04 -6.27 -11.88
CA VAL A 247 9.09 -5.35 -12.35
C VAL A 247 9.31 -5.55 -13.85
N ASP A 248 9.17 -4.47 -14.62
CA ASP A 248 9.66 -4.32 -15.99
C ASP A 248 10.93 -3.46 -15.97
N ASN A 249 12.05 -3.99 -16.46
CA ASN A 249 13.32 -3.25 -16.45
C ASN A 249 13.42 -2.20 -17.56
N LYS A 250 12.52 -2.18 -18.55
CA LYS A 250 12.53 -1.28 -19.72
C LYS A 250 13.91 -1.21 -20.42
N GLY A 251 14.67 -2.30 -20.40
CA GLY A 251 16.03 -2.39 -20.95
C GLY A 251 17.16 -1.96 -20.02
N GLN A 252 16.88 -1.41 -18.82
CA GLN A 252 17.91 -1.05 -17.85
C GLN A 252 18.60 -2.30 -17.27
N ARG A 253 19.92 -2.39 -17.43
CA ARG A 253 20.74 -3.43 -16.82
C ARG A 253 20.96 -3.15 -15.33
N ASN A 254 21.07 -4.21 -14.52
CA ASN A 254 21.35 -4.15 -13.09
C ASN A 254 20.37 -3.29 -12.24
N LEU A 255 19.10 -3.23 -12.65
CA LEU A 255 18.04 -2.60 -11.84
C LEU A 255 17.92 -3.32 -10.49
N LYS A 256 18.26 -2.61 -9.41
CA LYS A 256 18.17 -3.08 -8.02
C LYS A 256 17.34 -2.10 -7.20
N PHE A 257 16.40 -2.63 -6.44
CA PHE A 257 15.58 -1.89 -5.50
C PHE A 257 16.10 -2.14 -4.07
N LYS A 258 15.97 -1.16 -3.18
CA LYS A 258 16.19 -1.41 -1.75
C LYS A 258 14.97 -2.10 -1.14
N ASN A 259 13.78 -1.59 -1.47
CA ASN A 259 12.50 -2.13 -1.06
C ASN A 259 11.55 -2.20 -2.27
N ILE A 260 10.74 -3.26 -2.37
CA ILE A 260 9.59 -3.34 -3.28
C ILE A 260 8.43 -3.97 -2.53
N SER A 261 7.38 -3.20 -2.28
CA SER A 261 6.18 -3.68 -1.60
C SER A 261 4.94 -3.06 -2.26
N VAL A 262 3.90 -3.84 -2.51
CA VAL A 262 2.65 -3.35 -3.10
C VAL A 262 1.50 -3.79 -2.20
N ASN A 263 0.85 -2.82 -1.57
CA ASN A 263 -0.33 -3.07 -0.77
C ASN A 263 -1.55 -3.08 -1.69
N VAL A 264 -2.37 -4.12 -1.58
CA VAL A 264 -3.51 -4.38 -2.47
C VAL A 264 -4.75 -4.68 -1.63
N SER A 265 -5.87 -4.05 -1.93
CA SER A 265 -7.19 -4.46 -1.46
C SER A 265 -8.12 -4.76 -2.62
N ALA A 266 -9.00 -5.74 -2.43
CA ALA A 266 -10.15 -6.02 -3.28
C ALA A 266 -11.21 -6.80 -2.48
N PRO A 267 -12.51 -6.69 -2.82
CA PRO A 267 -13.56 -7.46 -2.14
C PRO A 267 -13.47 -8.97 -2.39
N ARG A 268 -12.82 -9.39 -3.48
CA ARG A 268 -12.79 -10.77 -3.97
C ARG A 268 -11.38 -11.15 -4.40
N ILE A 269 -10.96 -12.39 -4.14
CA ILE A 269 -9.69 -12.94 -4.64
C ILE A 269 -9.75 -14.47 -4.79
N ASP A 270 -10.22 -14.95 -5.94
CA ASP A 270 -10.37 -16.39 -6.22
C ASP A 270 -9.14 -17.02 -6.89
N ASN A 271 -8.22 -16.23 -7.44
CA ASN A 271 -7.06 -16.72 -8.18
C ASN A 271 -5.75 -15.99 -7.80
N ILE A 272 -4.78 -16.70 -7.24
CA ILE A 272 -3.50 -16.15 -6.79
C ILE A 272 -2.36 -16.85 -7.53
N LYS A 273 -1.68 -16.12 -8.41
CA LYS A 273 -0.51 -16.62 -9.14
C LYS A 273 0.76 -15.91 -8.69
N THR A 274 1.80 -16.67 -8.38
CA THR A 274 3.12 -16.12 -8.03
C THR A 274 4.24 -16.78 -8.83
N SER A 275 5.26 -16.01 -9.22
CA SER A 275 6.43 -16.53 -9.92
C SER A 275 7.71 -15.72 -9.67
N SER A 276 8.86 -16.29 -10.02
CA SER A 276 10.16 -15.59 -10.09
C SER A 276 10.52 -14.83 -8.81
N GLY A 277 10.52 -15.55 -7.68
CA GLY A 277 10.88 -15.02 -6.36
C GLY A 277 9.91 -13.98 -5.75
N ALA A 278 8.74 -13.77 -6.35
CA ALA A 278 7.72 -12.90 -5.77
C ALA A 278 7.12 -13.49 -4.47
N ILE A 279 6.63 -12.60 -3.61
CA ILE A 279 5.99 -12.98 -2.33
C ILE A 279 4.57 -12.40 -2.31
N PHE A 280 3.58 -13.21 -1.95
CA PHE A 280 2.22 -12.76 -1.67
C PHE A 280 1.86 -13.06 -0.22
N ASN A 281 1.44 -12.03 0.52
CA ASN A 281 1.03 -12.12 1.93
C ASN A 281 -0.45 -11.73 2.04
N ALA A 282 -1.32 -12.64 2.44
CA ALA A 282 -2.67 -12.28 2.88
C ALA A 282 -2.61 -11.79 4.33
N ILE A 283 -2.93 -10.50 4.55
CA ILE A 283 -2.92 -9.86 5.88
C ILE A 283 -4.06 -10.40 6.76
N THR A 284 -5.16 -10.81 6.12
CA THR A 284 -6.35 -11.40 6.74
C THR A 284 -6.71 -12.69 6.01
N ALA A 285 -7.40 -13.61 6.69
CA ALA A 285 -7.93 -14.81 6.04
C ALA A 285 -8.81 -14.45 4.83
N ILE A 286 -8.58 -15.13 3.71
CA ILE A 286 -9.33 -14.97 2.46
C ILE A 286 -10.54 -15.90 2.50
N ASN A 287 -11.72 -15.36 2.16
CA ASN A 287 -13.00 -16.05 2.22
C ASN A 287 -13.63 -16.01 0.82
N GLU A 288 -13.65 -17.17 0.16
CA GLU A 288 -14.17 -17.35 -1.21
C GLU A 288 -14.80 -18.73 -1.36
N LYS A 289 -15.72 -18.92 -2.30
CA LYS A 289 -16.25 -20.28 -2.57
C LYS A 289 -15.16 -21.22 -3.11
N THR A 290 -14.35 -20.70 -4.03
CA THR A 290 -13.27 -21.43 -4.69
C THR A 290 -12.01 -20.57 -4.68
N VAL A 291 -10.87 -21.17 -4.34
CA VAL A 291 -9.56 -20.52 -4.40
C VAL A 291 -8.61 -21.38 -5.23
N SER A 292 -7.93 -20.78 -6.22
CA SER A 292 -6.80 -21.39 -6.93
C SER A 292 -5.52 -20.64 -6.58
N VAL A 293 -4.48 -21.36 -6.18
CA VAL A 293 -3.16 -20.81 -5.85
C VAL A 293 -2.09 -21.50 -6.69
N ASP A 294 -1.49 -20.75 -7.61
CA ASP A 294 -0.44 -21.22 -8.53
C ASP A 294 0.92 -20.59 -8.12
N LEU A 295 1.93 -21.41 -7.82
CA LEU A 295 3.27 -20.94 -7.44
C LEU A 295 4.39 -21.58 -8.28
N SER A 296 5.43 -20.81 -8.57
CA SER A 296 6.55 -21.26 -9.40
C SER A 296 7.85 -20.49 -9.15
N SER A 297 8.99 -21.10 -9.49
CA SER A 297 10.29 -20.43 -9.57
C SER A 297 10.66 -19.66 -8.29
N GLY A 298 10.64 -20.36 -7.15
CA GLY A 298 11.02 -19.83 -5.84
C GLY A 298 10.09 -18.77 -5.25
N SER A 299 8.87 -18.61 -5.77
CA SER A 299 7.89 -17.69 -5.19
C SER A 299 7.30 -18.21 -3.87
N VAL A 300 6.75 -17.31 -3.06
CA VAL A 300 6.17 -17.64 -1.74
C VAL A 300 4.76 -17.09 -1.61
N VAL A 301 3.84 -17.90 -1.09
CA VAL A 301 2.51 -17.46 -0.61
C VAL A 301 2.40 -17.71 0.89
N ASN A 302 2.07 -16.67 1.64
CA ASN A 302 1.72 -16.74 3.06
C ASN A 302 0.27 -16.25 3.21
N GLY A 303 -0.60 -17.05 3.81
CA GLY A 303 -1.99 -16.61 4.01
C GLY A 303 -2.94 -17.75 4.38
N ASP A 304 -4.02 -17.40 5.07
CA ASP A 304 -5.05 -18.35 5.48
C ASP A 304 -6.27 -18.29 4.54
N PHE A 305 -6.89 -19.43 4.27
CA PHE A 305 -8.00 -19.56 3.31
C PHE A 305 -9.18 -20.32 3.92
N ASN A 306 -10.38 -19.73 3.84
CA ASN A 306 -11.65 -20.37 4.15
C ASN A 306 -12.47 -20.52 2.85
N SER A 307 -12.80 -21.74 2.46
CA SER A 307 -13.49 -21.99 1.17
C SER A 307 -14.37 -23.23 1.15
N ASP A 308 -15.10 -23.45 0.05
CA ASP A 308 -15.69 -24.76 -0.26
C ASP A 308 -14.68 -25.64 -1.02
N HIS A 309 -13.92 -25.05 -1.95
CA HIS A 309 -12.92 -25.75 -2.75
C HIS A 309 -11.60 -24.97 -2.83
N THR A 310 -10.47 -25.63 -2.62
CA THR A 310 -9.14 -25.03 -2.81
C THR A 310 -8.27 -25.88 -3.73
N LYS A 311 -7.59 -25.24 -4.68
CA LYS A 311 -6.56 -25.85 -5.53
C LYS A 311 -5.22 -25.16 -5.29
N VAL A 312 -4.15 -25.93 -5.14
CA VAL A 312 -2.79 -25.42 -4.92
C VAL A 312 -1.81 -26.15 -5.84
N ASP A 313 -1.28 -25.48 -6.86
CA ASP A 313 -0.26 -26.03 -7.76
C ASP A 313 1.09 -25.34 -7.47
N LEU A 314 2.14 -26.12 -7.20
CA LEU A 314 3.48 -25.64 -6.84
C LEU A 314 4.58 -26.31 -7.67
N SER A 315 5.55 -25.52 -8.11
CA SER A 315 6.68 -26.01 -8.89
C SER A 315 7.98 -25.24 -8.61
N SER A 316 9.11 -25.84 -8.98
CA SER A 316 10.43 -25.18 -9.06
C SER A 316 10.82 -24.40 -7.80
N GLY A 317 10.82 -25.10 -6.66
CA GLY A 317 11.23 -24.55 -5.36
C GLY A 317 10.29 -23.52 -4.73
N ALA A 318 9.08 -23.33 -5.26
CA ALA A 318 8.10 -22.42 -4.66
C ALA A 318 7.54 -22.96 -3.32
N VAL A 319 7.06 -22.06 -2.45
CA VAL A 319 6.63 -22.39 -1.08
C VAL A 319 5.26 -21.78 -0.75
N ILE A 320 4.35 -22.57 -0.18
CA ILE A 320 3.14 -22.04 0.48
C ILE A 320 3.17 -22.32 1.99
N ASN A 321 2.80 -21.33 2.80
CA ASN A 321 2.58 -21.44 4.23
C ASN A 321 1.14 -20.99 4.55
N SER A 322 0.28 -21.90 4.99
CA SER A 322 -1.15 -21.61 5.07
C SER A 322 -1.91 -22.43 6.13
N THR A 323 -2.90 -21.80 6.76
CA THR A 323 -4.02 -22.48 7.41
C THR A 323 -5.21 -22.50 6.47
N ILE A 324 -5.68 -23.68 6.08
CA ILE A 324 -6.79 -23.87 5.16
C ILE A 324 -7.95 -24.54 5.89
N ASN A 325 -9.14 -23.96 5.77
CA ASN A 325 -10.40 -24.59 6.16
C ASN A 325 -11.26 -24.72 4.90
N THR A 326 -11.43 -25.95 4.39
CA THR A 326 -12.15 -26.17 3.13
C THR A 326 -12.93 -27.48 3.11
N LYS A 327 -13.91 -27.63 2.21
CA LYS A 327 -14.59 -28.93 2.04
C LYS A 327 -13.74 -29.87 1.18
N GLN A 328 -13.12 -29.35 0.13
CA GLN A 328 -12.26 -30.13 -0.76
C GLN A 328 -10.96 -29.41 -1.09
N ILE A 329 -9.83 -30.12 -1.04
CA ILE A 329 -8.53 -29.60 -1.49
C ILE A 329 -7.87 -30.50 -2.54
N ALA A 330 -7.27 -29.89 -3.55
CA ALA A 330 -6.34 -30.53 -4.48
C ALA A 330 -4.97 -29.84 -4.42
N VAL A 331 -3.91 -30.57 -4.11
CA VAL A 331 -2.53 -30.07 -4.03
C VAL A 331 -1.66 -30.82 -5.02
N LYS A 332 -0.92 -30.09 -5.87
CA LYS A 332 0.06 -30.65 -6.81
C LYS A 332 1.42 -30.00 -6.61
N ALA A 333 2.41 -30.73 -6.11
CA ALA A 333 3.75 -30.20 -5.84
C ALA A 333 4.82 -30.93 -6.66
N SER A 334 5.72 -30.18 -7.30
CA SER A 334 6.79 -30.75 -8.13
C SER A 334 8.10 -29.96 -8.02
N SER A 335 9.21 -30.59 -8.46
CA SER A 335 10.52 -29.96 -8.62
C SER A 335 11.00 -29.19 -7.38
N GLY A 336 11.03 -29.88 -6.24
CA GLY A 336 11.49 -29.32 -4.96
C GLY A 336 10.60 -28.26 -4.31
N ALA A 337 9.37 -28.05 -4.80
CA ALA A 337 8.41 -27.16 -4.14
C ALA A 337 7.95 -27.69 -2.76
N VAL A 338 7.55 -26.80 -1.86
CA VAL A 338 7.16 -27.15 -0.48
C VAL A 338 5.79 -26.56 -0.12
N ALA A 339 4.86 -27.41 0.29
CA ALA A 339 3.58 -27.00 0.86
C ALA A 339 3.52 -27.24 2.37
N ASN A 340 3.39 -26.19 3.16
CA ASN A 340 3.24 -26.24 4.61
C ASN A 340 1.78 -25.88 4.97
N LEU A 341 0.96 -26.90 5.23
CA LEU A 341 -0.49 -26.78 5.38
C LEU A 341 -0.94 -27.13 6.81
N ASN A 342 -1.85 -26.33 7.34
CA ASN A 342 -2.53 -26.52 8.62
C ASN A 342 -4.05 -26.38 8.43
N GLY A 343 -4.85 -26.74 9.43
CA GLY A 343 -6.30 -26.47 9.46
C GLY A 343 -7.14 -27.74 9.32
N ARG A 344 -8.25 -27.69 8.56
CA ARG A 344 -9.15 -28.85 8.37
C ARG A 344 -9.72 -28.96 6.95
N VAL A 345 -9.91 -30.19 6.48
CA VAL A 345 -10.57 -30.50 5.22
C VAL A 345 -11.36 -31.81 5.29
N ASN A 346 -12.49 -31.88 4.58
CA ASN A 346 -13.25 -33.13 4.48
C ASN A 346 -12.55 -34.11 3.52
N VAL A 347 -12.34 -33.73 2.26
CA VAL A 347 -11.69 -34.59 1.24
C VAL A 347 -10.48 -33.90 0.63
N GLY A 348 -9.31 -34.53 0.74
CA GLY A 348 -8.06 -34.07 0.12
C GLY A 348 -7.54 -34.99 -0.98
N SER A 349 -6.95 -34.38 -2.01
CA SER A 349 -6.10 -35.03 -3.00
C SER A 349 -4.74 -34.35 -3.01
N ILE A 350 -3.65 -35.11 -2.89
CA ILE A 350 -2.28 -34.61 -2.81
C ILE A 350 -1.41 -35.44 -3.77
N ASP A 351 -0.82 -34.78 -4.76
CA ASP A 351 0.06 -35.35 -5.80
C ASP A 351 1.44 -34.67 -5.68
N VAL A 352 2.47 -35.42 -5.28
CA VAL A 352 3.81 -34.89 -5.00
C VAL A 352 4.88 -35.67 -5.74
N SER A 353 5.67 -34.98 -6.56
CA SER A 353 6.71 -35.58 -7.39
C SER A 353 8.04 -34.81 -7.39
N SER A 354 9.09 -35.42 -7.93
CA SER A 354 10.38 -34.77 -8.24
C SER A 354 10.98 -34.01 -7.03
N GLY A 355 11.08 -34.70 -5.90
CA GLY A 355 11.66 -34.17 -4.65
C GLY A 355 10.86 -33.08 -3.95
N ALA A 356 9.63 -32.79 -4.36
CA ALA A 356 8.74 -31.86 -3.65
C ALA A 356 8.24 -32.45 -2.31
N VAL A 357 7.74 -31.59 -1.43
CA VAL A 357 7.29 -31.96 -0.07
C VAL A 357 5.96 -31.30 0.27
N CYS A 358 4.97 -32.08 0.71
CA CYS A 358 3.74 -31.60 1.34
C CYS A 358 3.74 -31.95 2.84
N ASN A 359 4.03 -30.96 3.68
CA ASN A 359 3.96 -31.03 5.13
C ASN A 359 2.53 -30.67 5.58
N SER A 360 1.71 -31.68 5.85
CA SER A 360 0.31 -31.48 6.26
C SER A 360 -0.09 -32.29 7.51
N GLU A 361 0.89 -32.61 8.37
CA GLU A 361 0.68 -33.26 9.68
C GLU A 361 -0.29 -32.49 10.61
N LYS A 362 -0.31 -31.15 10.49
CA LYS A 362 -1.22 -30.25 11.23
C LYS A 362 -2.50 -29.91 10.47
N PHE A 363 -2.73 -30.56 9.32
CA PHE A 363 -3.93 -30.41 8.51
C PHE A 363 -4.77 -31.68 8.68
N GLN A 364 -5.98 -31.52 9.22
CA GLN A 364 -6.83 -32.66 9.55
C GLN A 364 -7.73 -33.02 8.36
N PHE A 365 -7.54 -34.20 7.79
CA PHE A 365 -8.35 -34.77 6.72
C PHE A 365 -9.35 -35.77 7.31
N ASN A 366 -10.61 -35.78 6.84
CA ASN A 366 -11.46 -36.97 7.03
C ASN A 366 -11.02 -38.05 6.03
N GLU A 367 -10.94 -37.68 4.76
CA GLU A 367 -10.45 -38.51 3.67
C GLU A 367 -9.26 -37.88 2.95
N LEU A 368 -8.25 -38.68 2.63
CA LEU A 368 -7.06 -38.27 1.87
C LEU A 368 -6.72 -39.30 0.78
N GLU A 369 -6.60 -38.84 -0.46
CA GLU A 369 -5.89 -39.52 -1.54
C GLU A 369 -4.49 -38.88 -1.68
N ALA A 370 -3.44 -39.64 -1.42
CA ALA A 370 -2.05 -39.18 -1.46
C ALA A 370 -1.24 -40.00 -2.46
N GLU A 371 -0.59 -39.32 -3.40
CA GLU A 371 0.36 -39.88 -4.34
C GLU A 371 1.75 -39.23 -4.14
N ALA A 372 2.77 -40.08 -3.99
CA ALA A 372 4.16 -39.65 -3.82
C ALA A 372 5.08 -40.42 -4.78
N THR A 373 5.69 -39.73 -5.74
CA THR A 373 6.57 -40.32 -6.75
C THR A 373 7.90 -39.58 -6.86
N SER A 374 8.93 -40.19 -7.48
CA SER A 374 10.20 -39.54 -7.82
C SER A 374 10.83 -38.74 -6.66
N GLY A 375 10.93 -39.37 -5.48
CA GLY A 375 11.46 -38.77 -4.25
C GLY A 375 10.53 -37.77 -3.53
N GLY A 376 9.29 -37.62 -3.97
CA GLY A 376 8.29 -36.77 -3.33
C GLY A 376 7.89 -37.25 -1.93
N VAL A 377 7.55 -36.33 -1.03
CA VAL A 377 7.17 -36.65 0.36
C VAL A 377 5.83 -36.02 0.74
N VAL A 378 4.93 -36.81 1.33
CA VAL A 378 3.67 -36.35 1.92
C VAL A 378 3.64 -36.70 3.40
N THR A 379 3.31 -35.75 4.27
CA THR A 379 2.91 -36.00 5.67
C THR A 379 1.48 -35.53 5.88
N GLY A 380 0.61 -36.30 6.54
CA GLY A 380 -0.81 -35.94 6.73
C GLY A 380 -1.42 -36.51 8.01
N ASN A 381 -2.56 -35.99 8.45
CA ASN A 381 -3.31 -36.50 9.60
C ASN A 381 -4.74 -36.85 9.17
N VAL A 382 -5.09 -38.13 9.19
CA VAL A 382 -6.29 -38.65 8.50
C VAL A 382 -7.19 -39.41 9.48
N ALA A 383 -8.47 -39.04 9.54
CA ALA A 383 -9.42 -39.61 10.48
C ALA A 383 -10.10 -40.89 9.97
N GLU A 384 -10.56 -40.92 8.72
CA GLU A 384 -11.49 -41.97 8.24
C GLU A 384 -10.90 -42.84 7.11
N ARG A 385 -10.41 -42.24 6.02
CA ARG A 385 -9.93 -43.00 4.84
C ARG A 385 -8.64 -42.42 4.26
N LEU A 386 -7.63 -43.27 4.09
CA LEU A 386 -6.39 -42.95 3.40
C LEU A 386 -6.23 -43.86 2.18
N LYS A 387 -6.23 -43.29 0.98
CA LYS A 387 -5.78 -43.96 -0.25
C LYS A 387 -4.35 -43.50 -0.55
N ALA A 388 -3.37 -44.41 -0.56
CA ALA A 388 -1.95 -44.08 -0.62
C ALA A 388 -1.23 -44.78 -1.79
N THR A 389 -0.68 -44.01 -2.72
CA THR A 389 0.13 -44.50 -3.84
C THR A 389 1.57 -44.00 -3.69
N ALA A 390 2.56 -44.90 -3.67
CA ALA A 390 3.96 -44.48 -3.60
C ALA A 390 4.90 -45.34 -4.45
N SER A 391 5.78 -44.69 -5.22
CA SER A 391 6.77 -45.34 -6.09
C SER A 391 8.00 -44.46 -6.31
N SER A 392 9.04 -44.97 -6.94
CA SER A 392 10.23 -44.21 -7.37
C SER A 392 10.85 -43.34 -6.26
N GLY A 393 11.03 -43.93 -5.07
CA GLY A 393 11.56 -43.25 -3.87
C GLY A 393 10.57 -42.35 -3.12
N GLY A 394 9.29 -42.28 -3.54
CA GLY A 394 8.28 -41.47 -2.87
C GLY A 394 7.89 -42.01 -1.48
N SER A 395 7.57 -41.11 -0.55
CA SER A 395 7.28 -41.44 0.86
C SER A 395 6.01 -40.76 1.38
N ILE A 396 5.07 -41.57 1.87
CA ILE A 396 3.85 -41.10 2.56
C ILE A 396 3.98 -41.42 4.05
N LYS A 397 3.79 -40.42 4.91
CA LYS A 397 3.73 -40.55 6.37
C LYS A 397 2.39 -40.07 6.87
N TYR A 398 1.74 -40.80 7.77
CA TYR A 398 0.39 -40.43 8.23
C TYR A 398 0.18 -40.59 9.74
N LYS A 399 -0.67 -39.72 10.29
CA LYS A 399 -1.24 -39.79 11.64
C LYS A 399 -2.72 -40.19 11.59
N GLY A 400 -3.26 -40.54 12.75
CA GLY A 400 -4.64 -41.01 12.91
C GLY A 400 -4.75 -42.53 12.76
N ASN A 401 -6.00 -43.01 12.71
CA ASN A 401 -6.33 -44.44 12.56
C ASN A 401 -7.35 -44.67 11.42
N PRO A 402 -7.04 -44.23 10.18
CA PRO A 402 -7.96 -44.36 9.05
C PRO A 402 -8.00 -45.80 8.53
N ARG A 403 -9.05 -46.13 7.77
CA ARG A 403 -9.02 -47.27 6.85
C ARG A 403 -8.04 -46.96 5.72
N VAL A 404 -6.97 -47.74 5.62
CA VAL A 404 -5.93 -47.59 4.60
C VAL A 404 -6.20 -48.50 3.40
N ASP A 405 -6.14 -47.90 2.20
CA ASP A 405 -6.02 -48.57 0.90
C ASP A 405 -4.69 -48.13 0.28
N ALA A 406 -3.80 -49.06 -0.07
CA ALA A 406 -2.41 -48.73 -0.36
C ALA A 406 -1.80 -49.51 -1.54
N ASN A 407 -1.23 -48.76 -2.49
CA ASN A 407 -0.48 -49.27 -3.64
C ASN A 407 0.98 -48.77 -3.58
N ILE A 408 1.85 -49.54 -2.94
CA ILE A 408 3.23 -49.13 -2.62
C ILE A 408 4.24 -50.01 -3.38
N SER A 409 4.90 -49.40 -4.38
CA SER A 409 5.93 -50.05 -5.19
C SER A 409 7.28 -50.10 -4.45
N LYS A 410 7.43 -51.09 -3.58
CA LYS A 410 8.66 -51.31 -2.78
C LYS A 410 9.91 -51.52 -3.64
N THR A 411 9.77 -52.16 -4.80
CA THR A 411 10.89 -52.39 -5.75
C THR A 411 11.44 -51.11 -6.37
N SER A 412 10.63 -50.05 -6.45
CA SER A 412 11.06 -48.71 -6.87
C SER A 412 11.35 -47.78 -5.69
N GLY A 413 11.41 -48.30 -4.45
CA GLY A 413 11.71 -47.51 -3.25
C GLY A 413 10.53 -46.74 -2.66
N GLY A 414 9.29 -47.00 -3.08
CA GLY A 414 8.10 -46.40 -2.47
C GLY A 414 7.90 -46.81 -1.00
N SER A 415 7.45 -45.87 -0.16
CA SER A 415 7.32 -46.06 1.29
C SER A 415 6.01 -45.48 1.86
N LEU A 416 5.40 -46.22 2.79
CA LEU A 416 4.24 -45.80 3.59
C LEU A 416 4.52 -46.08 5.07
N LYS A 417 4.37 -45.08 5.95
CA LYS A 417 4.66 -45.22 7.38
C LYS A 417 3.65 -44.45 8.26
N GLN A 418 3.06 -45.13 9.24
CA GLN A 418 2.33 -44.46 10.31
C GLN A 418 3.31 -43.80 11.29
N ILE A 419 2.97 -42.61 11.77
CA ILE A 419 3.76 -41.82 12.75
C ILE A 419 2.87 -41.42 13.93
N ASN A 420 3.49 -41.20 15.08
CA ASN A 420 2.83 -40.83 16.35
C ASN A 420 2.56 -39.32 16.41
#